data_AF-A0A7X8ATC6-F1
#
_entry.id   AF-A0A7X8ATC6-F1
#
_cell.length_a   1.000
_cell.length_b   1.000
_cell.length_c   1.000
_cell.angle_alpha   90.00
_cell.angle_beta   90.00
_cell.angle_gamma   90.00
#
_symmetry.space_group_name_H-M   'P 1'
#
loop_
_entity.id
_entity.type
_entity.pdbx_description
1 polymer ?
#
loop_
_entity_poly.entity_id
_entity_poly.type
_entity_poly.pdbx_seq_one_letter_code
_entity_poly.pdbx_strand_id
1 'polypeptide(L)' 'MLDNASILITGGTGSFGKKFIEMIFKNYNPRRIVIYSRDEYKQFVVRNMFSRKLTSEQMSKLRFFIGDVRDKDRLYRAL' A
#
# COMPACT_ATOMS: atom_id res chain seq x y z
N MET A 1 8.70 -15.70 2.63
CA MET A 1 9.70 -14.71 2.11
C MET A 1 9.19 -13.26 2.14
N LEU A 2 7.87 -13.02 2.24
CA LEU A 2 7.28 -11.70 2.60
C LEU A 2 6.26 -11.79 3.75
N ASP A 3 6.10 -12.99 4.32
CA ASP A 3 5.24 -13.22 5.48
C ASP A 3 5.76 -12.47 6.69
N ASN A 4 4.83 -11.86 7.44
CA ASN A 4 5.11 -11.04 8.61
C ASN A 4 6.04 -9.82 8.33
N ALA A 5 6.27 -9.46 7.06
CA ALA A 5 7.09 -8.31 6.69
C ALA A 5 6.28 -6.99 6.76
N SER A 6 7.00 -5.89 7.00
CA SER A 6 6.50 -4.53 6.82
C SER A 6 6.96 -4.01 5.46
N ILE A 7 6.01 -3.75 4.55
CA ILE A 7 6.31 -3.43 3.14
C ILE A 7 5.90 -1.98 2.86
N LEU A 8 6.83 -1.16 2.36
CA LEU A 8 6.55 0.19 1.85
C LEU A 8 6.52 0.16 0.32
N ILE A 9 5.45 0.70 -0.26
CA ILE A 9 5.25 0.83 -1.72
C ILE A 9 5.08 2.31 -2.06
N THR A 10 6.15 2.91 -2.58
CA THR A 10 6.10 4.26 -3.15
C THR A 10 5.46 4.23 -4.53
N GLY A 11 4.55 5.17 -4.82
CA GLY A 11 3.82 5.17 -6.09
C GLY A 11 2.84 4.00 -6.22
N GLY A 12 2.41 3.40 -5.09
CA GLY A 12 1.53 2.23 -5.06
C GLY A 12 0.15 2.44 -5.69
N THR A 13 -0.22 3.68 -6.02
CA THR A 13 -1.45 4.00 -6.75
C THR A 13 -1.37 3.74 -8.26
N GLY A 14 -0.18 3.49 -8.81
CA GLY A 14 0.03 3.14 -10.21
C GLY A 14 -0.38 1.70 -10.55
N SER A 15 -0.40 1.35 -11.84
CA SER A 15 -0.83 0.04 -12.33
C SER A 15 0.00 -1.11 -11.75
N PHE A 16 1.33 -0.93 -11.70
CA PHE A 16 2.23 -1.91 -11.10
C PHE A 16 1.94 -2.09 -9.60
N GLY A 17 1.84 -0.99 -8.84
CA GLY A 17 1.59 -1.03 -7.40
C GLY A 17 0.31 -1.80 -7.05
N LYS A 18 -0.79 -1.56 -7.81
CA LYS A 18 -2.04 -2.30 -7.65
C LYS A 18 -1.84 -3.80 -7.86
N LYS A 19 -1.18 -4.20 -8.96
CA LYS A 19 -0.92 -5.62 -9.25
C LYS A 19 0.01 -6.28 -8.24
N PHE A 20 1.01 -5.54 -7.76
CA PHE A 20 1.93 -6.03 -6.75
C PHE A 20 1.22 -6.30 -5.41
N ILE A 21 0.32 -5.39 -4.98
CA ILE A 21 -0.49 -5.60 -3.78
C ILE A 21 -1.42 -6.82 -3.93
N GLU A 22 -2.07 -6.98 -5.09
CA GLU A 22 -2.89 -8.17 -5.39
C GLU A 22 -2.05 -9.45 -5.28
N MET A 23 -0.83 -9.45 -5.83
CA MET A 23 0.09 -10.58 -5.77
C MET A 23 0.54 -10.88 -4.33
N ILE A 24 0.85 -9.85 -3.54
CA ILE A 24 1.25 -10.03 -2.13
C ILE A 24 0.14 -10.73 -1.36
N PHE A 25 -1.09 -10.21 -1.40
CA PHE A 25 -2.19 -10.80 -0.65
C PHE A 25 -2.65 -12.17 -1.17
N LYS A 26 -2.33 -12.51 -2.43
CA LYS A 26 -2.60 -13.84 -2.99
C LYS A 26 -1.61 -14.90 -2.51
N ASN A 27 -0.34 -14.52 -2.32
CA ASN A 27 0.75 -15.49 -2.12
C ASN A 27 1.40 -15.42 -0.72
N TYR A 28 1.17 -14.36 0.05
CA TYR A 28 1.85 -14.09 1.31
C TYR A 28 0.91 -13.48 2.37
N ASN A 29 1.34 -13.54 3.64
CA ASN A 29 0.66 -12.91 4.77
C ASN A 29 1.53 -11.80 5.40
N PRO A 30 1.58 -10.59 4.82
CA PRO A 30 2.41 -9.50 5.35
C PRO A 30 1.87 -8.98 6.69
N ARG A 31 2.74 -8.38 7.50
CA ARG A 31 2.34 -7.70 8.74
C ARG A 31 1.62 -6.39 8.43
N ARG A 32 2.17 -5.61 7.50
CA ARG A 32 1.58 -4.36 7.01
C ARG A 32 2.09 -4.03 5.60
N ILE A 33 1.23 -3.42 4.78
CA ILE A 33 1.59 -2.81 3.50
C ILE A 33 1.25 -1.34 3.59
N VAL A 34 2.22 -0.49 3.27
CA VAL A 34 2.12 0.96 3.32
C VAL A 34 2.19 1.50 1.89
N ILE A 35 1.10 2.11 1.40
CA ILE A 35 1.07 2.82 0.12
C ILE A 35 1.42 4.27 0.37
N TYR A 36 2.49 4.74 -0.26
CA TYR A 36 2.95 6.12 -0.17
C TYR A 36 2.83 6.81 -1.53
N SER A 37 2.02 7.87 -1.62
CA SER A 37 1.77 8.59 -2.87
C SER A 37 1.30 10.02 -2.62
N ARG A 38 1.43 10.90 -3.62
CA ARG A 38 1.08 12.32 -3.51
C ARG A 38 -0.39 12.62 -3.73
N ASP A 39 -1.05 11.79 -4.52
CA ASP A 39 -2.38 12.07 -5.07
C ASP A 39 -3.45 11.39 -4.22
N GLU A 40 -4.18 12.20 -3.44
CA GLU A 40 -5.23 11.76 -2.52
C GLU A 40 -6.39 11.08 -3.26
N TYR A 41 -6.77 11.62 -4.42
CA TYR A 41 -7.87 11.09 -5.23
C TYR A 41 -7.53 9.67 -5.71
N LYS A 42 -6.32 9.47 -6.23
CA LYS A 42 -5.87 8.12 -6.64
C LYS A 42 -5.77 7.16 -5.46
N GLN A 43 -5.38 7.63 -4.28
CA GLN A 43 -5.40 6.80 -3.08
C GLN A 43 -6.82 6.38 -2.68
N PHE A 44 -7.78 7.30 -2.74
CA PHE A 44 -9.19 7.01 -2.47
C PHE A 44 -9.75 5.96 -3.45
N VAL A 45 -9.49 6.12 -4.75
CA VAL A 45 -9.90 5.15 -5.77
C VAL A 45 -9.32 3.76 -5.49
N VAL A 46 -8.03 3.69 -5.16
CA VAL A 46 -7.36 2.42 -4.84
C VAL A 46 -7.89 1.80 -3.56
N ARG A 47 -8.17 2.60 -2.54
CA ARG A 47 -8.78 2.14 -1.28
C ARG A 47 -10.15 1.52 -1.51
N ASN A 48 -11.01 2.18 -2.29
CA ASN A 48 -12.34 1.66 -2.62
C ASN A 48 -12.28 0.42 -3.53
N MET A 49 -11.28 0.35 -4.41
CA MET A 49 -11.06 -0.84 -5.22
C MET A 49 -10.71 -2.05 -4.33
N PHE A 50 -9.81 -1.87 -3.37
CA PHE A 50 -9.36 -2.95 -2.49
C PHE A 50 -10.36 -3.31 -1.40
N SER A 51 -11.17 -2.37 -0.90
CA SER A 51 -12.23 -2.68 0.06
C SER A 51 -13.29 -3.64 -0.48
N ARG A 52 -13.45 -3.71 -1.81
CA ARG A 52 -14.35 -4.65 -2.49
C ARG A 52 -13.69 -5.99 -2.85
N LYS A 53 -12.35 -6.05 -2.84
CA LYS A 53 -11.58 -7.21 -3.29
C LYS A 53 -10.94 -8.01 -2.15
N LEU A 54 -10.61 -7.34 -1.05
CA LEU A 54 -9.89 -7.91 0.08
C LEU A 54 -10.86 -8.26 1.21
N THR A 55 -10.49 -9.27 1.99
CA THR A 55 -11.17 -9.54 3.27
C THR A 55 -10.93 -8.41 4.28
N SER A 56 -11.78 -8.29 5.30
CA SER A 56 -11.61 -7.30 6.36
C SER A 56 -10.24 -7.39 7.05
N GLU A 57 -9.72 -8.62 7.23
CA GLU A 57 -8.39 -8.84 7.80
C GLU A 57 -7.28 -8.30 6.90
N GLN A 58 -7.30 -8.63 5.60
CA GLN A 58 -6.32 -8.13 4.63
C GLN A 58 -6.40 -6.60 4.49
N MET A 59 -7.61 -6.04 4.50
CA MET A 59 -7.83 -4.60 4.42
C MET A 59 -7.21 -3.86 5.63
N SER A 60 -7.27 -4.43 6.83
CA SER A 60 -6.66 -3.85 8.04
C SER A 60 -5.12 -3.75 7.95
N LYS A 61 -4.49 -4.57 7.10
CA LYS A 61 -3.04 -4.58 6.87
C LYS A 61 -2.61 -3.53 5.85
N LEU A 62 -3.55 -2.92 5.10
CA LEU A 62 -3.26 -1.91 4.08
C LEU A 62 -3.39 -0.50 4.63
N ARG A 63 -2.28 0.26 4.61
CA ARG A 63 -2.21 1.65 5.05
C ARG A 63 -1.89 2.57 3.88
N PHE A 64 -2.32 3.82 4.01
CA PHE A 64 -2.23 4.83 2.97
C PHE A 64 -1.66 6.10 3.59
N PHE A 65 -0.54 6.57 3.05
CA PHE A 65 0.11 7.79 3.48
C PHE A 65 0.28 8.73 2.31
N ILE A 66 -0.03 10.01 2.56
CA ILE A 66 0.14 11.07 1.58
C ILE A 66 1.53 11.65 1.75
N GLY A 67 2.29 11.71 0.65
CA GLY A 67 3.59 12.34 0.66
C GLY A 67 4.35 12.18 -0.66
N ASP A 68 5.44 12.95 -0.79
CA ASP A 68 6.30 12.97 -1.95
C ASP A 68 7.65 12.31 -1.60
N VAL A 69 8.09 11.37 -2.44
CA VAL A 69 9.39 10.70 -2.30
C VAL A 69 10.57 11.66 -2.44
N ARG A 70 10.34 12.84 -3.02
CA ARG A 70 11.33 13.93 -3.13
C ARG A 70 11.59 14.62 -1.79
N ASP A 71 10.69 14.45 -0.82
CA ASP A 71 10.84 14.98 0.54
C ASP A 71 11.42 13.88 1.45
N LYS A 72 12.71 14.04 1.77
CA LYS A 72 13.48 13.06 2.55
C LYS A 72 12.91 12.87 3.96
N ASP A 73 12.44 13.94 4.61
CA ASP A 73 11.92 13.88 5.98
C ASP A 73 10.57 13.15 6.05
N ARG A 74 9.73 13.33 5.03
CA ARG A 74 8.46 12.58 4.93
C ARG A 74 8.67 11.11 4.61
N LEU A 75 9.72 10.74 3.87
CA LEU A 75 10.03 9.34 3.57
C LEU A 75 10.40 8.57 4.84
N TYR A 76 11.18 9.17 5.75
CA TYR A 76 11.56 8.52 7.02
C TYR A 76 10.37 8.18 7.92
N ARG A 77 9.30 8.99 7.90
CA ARG A 77 8.08 8.71 8.69
C ARG A 77 7.23 7.57 8.13
N ALA A 78 7.43 7.19 6.87
CA ALA A 78 6.66 6.15 6.20
C ALA A 78 7.26 4.74 6.34
N LEU A 79 8.54 4.63 6.70
CA LEU A 79 9.25 3.37 6.95
C LEU A 79 8.78 2.69 8.25
#